data_AF-A0A554VCF9-F1
#
_entry.id   AF-A0A554VCF9-F1
#
_cell.length_a   1.000
_cell.length_b   1.000
_cell.length_c   1.000
_cell.angle_alpha   90.00
_cell.angle_beta   90.00
_cell.angle_gamma   90.00
#
_symmetry.space_group_name_H-M   'P 1'
#
loop_
_entity.id
_entity.type
_entity.pdbx_description
1 polymer ?
#
loop_
_entity_poly.entity_id
_entity_poly.type
_entity_poly.pdbx_seq_one_letter_code
_entity_poly.pdbx_strand_id
1 'polypeptide(L)' 'MNATKREIVEKWLLDNEDIINKAGLDDRLDFPNGTLQKFFKYGRKLNQKRIIKIHRFLLKLSITGKKDNNQLPK' A
#
# COMPACT_ATOMS: atom_id res chain seq x y z
N MET A 1 -13.84 10.37 -13.51
CA MET A 1 -14.33 9.40 -12.51
C MET A 1 -13.39 9.43 -11.32
N ASN A 2 -13.89 9.64 -10.10
CA ASN A 2 -13.06 9.57 -8.90
C ASN A 2 -12.77 8.09 -8.58
N ALA A 3 -11.51 7.67 -8.62
CA ALA A 3 -11.13 6.30 -8.28
C ALA A 3 -11.46 6.01 -6.80
N THR A 4 -12.04 4.85 -6.54
CA THR A 4 -12.33 4.36 -5.19
C THR A 4 -11.04 4.00 -4.47
N LYS A 5 -11.07 3.99 -3.13
CA LYS A 5 -9.91 3.57 -2.30
C LYS A 5 -9.42 2.16 -2.66
N ARG A 6 -10.33 1.27 -3.08
CA ARG A 6 -9.99 -0.09 -3.49
C ARG A 6 -9.19 -0.07 -4.79
N GLU A 7 -9.69 0.61 -5.82
CA GLU A 7 -9.01 0.71 -7.11
C GLU A 7 -7.62 1.31 -6.95
N ILE A 8 -7.49 2.37 -6.14
CA ILE A 8 -6.19 3.00 -5.85
C ILE A 8 -5.23 1.99 -5.20
N VAL A 9 -5.68 1.26 -4.17
CA VAL A 9 -4.84 0.30 -3.44
C VAL A 9 -4.48 -0.90 -4.31
N GLU A 10 -5.45 -1.52 -4.97
CA GLU A 10 -5.21 -2.71 -5.78
C GLU A 10 -4.32 -2.37 -6.97
N LYS A 11 -4.54 -1.24 -7.64
CA LYS A 11 -3.65 -0.76 -8.68
C LYS A 11 -2.24 -0.53 -8.17
N TRP A 12 -2.07 0.19 -7.05
CA TRP A 12 -0.75 0.43 -6.48
C TRP A 12 -0.03 -0.86 -6.10
N LEU A 13 -0.73 -1.84 -5.51
CA LEU A 13 -0.15 -3.13 -5.18
C LEU A 13 0.34 -3.88 -6.43
N LEU A 14 -0.49 -3.94 -7.47
CA LEU A 14 -0.16 -4.66 -8.72
C LEU A 14 0.96 -3.96 -9.50
N ASP A 15 0.91 -2.63 -9.61
CA ASP A 15 1.93 -1.84 -10.31
C ASP A 15 3.31 -1.90 -9.62
N ASN A 16 3.38 -2.33 -8.35
CA ASN A 16 4.60 -2.36 -7.55
C ASN A 16 4.89 -3.77 -6.99
N GLU A 17 4.32 -4.83 -7.58
CA GLU A 17 4.45 -6.20 -7.05
C GLU A 17 5.91 -6.65 -6.91
N ASP A 18 6.74 -6.25 -7.86
CA ASP A 18 8.16 -6.58 -8.01
C ASP A 18 9.04 -5.94 -6.93
N ILE A 19 8.66 -4.76 -6.42
CA ILE A 19 9.45 -4.02 -5.43
C ILE A 19 8.91 -4.13 -4.00
N ILE A 20 7.66 -4.59 -3.81
CA ILE A 20 7.06 -4.70 -2.49
C ILE A 20 7.61 -5.92 -1.75
N ASN A 21 8.20 -5.69 -0.56
CA ASN A 21 8.39 -6.75 0.42
C ASN A 21 7.04 -7.14 1.04
N LYS A 22 6.40 -8.16 0.47
CA LYS A 22 5.05 -8.64 0.84
C LYS A 22 4.96 -9.00 2.33
N ALA A 23 5.94 -9.70 2.88
CA ALA A 23 5.97 -10.08 4.30
C ALA A 23 6.16 -8.86 5.21
N GLY A 24 7.13 -8.00 4.88
CA GLY A 24 7.36 -6.78 5.67
C GLY A 24 6.17 -5.81 5.66
N LEU A 25 5.40 -5.77 4.57
CA LEU A 25 4.18 -4.97 4.51
C LEU A 25 3.01 -5.61 5.29
N ASP A 26 2.89 -6.94 5.29
CA ASP A 26 1.95 -7.66 6.17
C ASP A 26 2.24 -7.31 7.64
N ASP A 27 3.51 -7.40 8.08
CA ASP A 27 3.94 -7.07 9.45
C ASP A 27 3.65 -5.60 9.80
N ARG A 28 4.05 -4.67 8.92
CA ARG A 28 3.89 -3.23 9.14
C ARG A 28 2.42 -2.81 9.24
N LEU A 29 1.52 -3.51 8.56
CA LEU A 29 0.08 -3.23 8.56
C LEU A 29 -0.70 -4.10 9.55
N ASP A 30 -0.02 -4.95 10.31
CA ASP A 30 -0.63 -5.88 11.25
C ASP A 30 -1.69 -6.75 10.53
N PHE A 31 -1.23 -7.44 9.48
CA PHE A 31 -1.97 -8.45 8.75
C PHE A 31 -1.45 -9.84 9.11
N PRO A 32 -2.29 -10.89 9.01
CA PRO A 32 -1.80 -12.25 9.08
C PRO A 32 -0.77 -12.52 7.98
N ASN A 33 0.34 -13.18 8.34
CA ASN A 33 1.42 -13.50 7.41
C ASN A 33 0.93 -14.19 6.14
N GLY A 34 1.42 -13.71 5.00
CA GLY A 34 1.06 -14.21 3.67
C GLY A 34 -0.30 -13.69 3.18
N THR A 35 -0.86 -12.65 3.79
CA THR A 35 -2.09 -12.00 3.30
C THR A 35 -1.83 -11.37 1.94
N LEU A 36 -0.77 -10.58 1.79
CA LEU A 36 -0.41 -9.98 0.51
C LEU A 36 0.07 -11.03 -0.48
N GLN A 37 0.85 -12.04 -0.04
CA GLN A 37 1.23 -13.15 -0.92
C GLN A 37 -0.01 -13.84 -1.54
N LYS A 38 -1.07 -14.05 -0.76
CA LYS A 38 -2.31 -14.64 -1.26
C LYS A 38 -3.08 -13.72 -2.21
N PHE A 39 -3.02 -12.41 -1.98
CA PHE A 39 -3.58 -11.43 -2.92
C PHE A 39 -2.89 -11.54 -4.28
N PHE A 40 -1.56 -11.50 -4.32
CA PHE A 40 -0.78 -11.56 -5.55
C PHE A 40 -0.87 -12.93 -6.25
N LYS A 41 -0.58 -14.03 -5.53
CA LYS A 41 -0.45 -15.36 -6.14
C LYS A 41 -1.79 -16.00 -6.53
N TYR A 42 -2.86 -15.71 -5.78
CA TYR A 42 -4.14 -16.41 -5.93
C TYR A 42 -5.31 -15.46 -6.26
N GLY A 43 -5.04 -14.16 -6.49
CA GLY A 43 -6.09 -13.17 -6.72
C GLY A 43 -7.05 -13.01 -5.54
N ARG A 44 -6.62 -13.36 -4.31
CA ARG A 44 -7.51 -13.33 -3.15
C ARG A 44 -7.86 -11.89 -2.79
N LYS A 45 -9.15 -11.55 -2.87
CA LYS A 45 -9.64 -10.20 -2.55
C LYS A 45 -9.29 -9.79 -1.11
N LEU A 46 -8.74 -8.59 -0.97
CA LEU A 46 -8.56 -7.94 0.32
C LEU A 46 -9.91 -7.43 0.83
N ASN A 47 -10.20 -7.65 2.11
CA ASN A 47 -11.41 -7.10 2.73
C ASN A 47 -11.31 -5.57 2.89
N GLN A 48 -12.45 -4.93 3.15
CA GLN A 48 -12.51 -3.47 3.23
C GLN A 48 -11.59 -2.88 4.32
N LYS A 49 -11.45 -3.55 5.46
CA LYS A 49 -10.56 -3.10 6.55
C LYS A 49 -9.10 -3.05 6.10
N ARG A 50 -8.64 -4.06 5.35
CA ARG A 50 -7.28 -4.12 4.79
C ARG A 50 -7.05 -3.05 3.73
N ILE A 51 -8.01 -2.84 2.83
CA ILE A 51 -7.98 -1.75 1.84
C ILE A 51 -7.81 -0.39 2.55
N ILE A 52 -8.59 -0.13 3.59
CA ILE A 52 -8.50 1.13 4.35
C ILE A 52 -7.13 1.28 5.02
N LYS A 53 -6.60 0.22 5.65
CA LYS A 53 -5.27 0.23 6.29
C LYS A 53 -4.16 0.55 5.26
N ILE A 54 -4.15 -0.11 4.10
CA ILE A 54 -3.16 0.13 3.05
C ILE A 54 -3.31 1.56 2.49
N HIS A 55 -4.53 2.00 2.20
CA HIS A 55 -4.77 3.35 1.68
C HIS A 55 -4.24 4.44 2.64
N ARG A 56 -4.46 4.29 3.95
CA ARG A 56 -3.91 5.20 4.96
C ARG A 56 -2.39 5.18 5.00
N PHE A 57 -1.79 4.00 4.86
CA PHE A 57 -0.35 3.85 4.78
C PHE A 57 0.23 4.60 3.57
N LEU A 58 -0.38 4.44 2.39
CA LEU A 58 0.04 5.16 1.17
C LEU A 58 -0.08 6.68 1.33
N LEU A 59 -1.20 7.17 1.88
CA LEU A 59 -1.36 8.60 2.17
C LEU A 59 -0.27 9.13 3.11
N LYS A 60 0.11 8.35 4.13
CA LYS A 60 1.19 8.72 5.05
C LYS A 60 2.52 8.86 4.31
N LEU A 61 2.84 7.94 3.39
CA LEU A 61 4.04 8.02 2.56
C LEU A 61 4.04 9.26 1.66
N SER A 62 2.90 9.55 1.01
CA SER A 62 2.76 10.73 0.13
C SER A 62 2.89 12.05 0.88
N ILE A 63 2.45 12.12 2.14
CA ILE A 63 2.59 13.33 2.96
C ILE A 63 4.04 13.50 3.43
N THR A 64 4.71 12.41 3.83
CA THR A 64 6.12 12.47 4.23
C THR A 64 6.99 12.93 3.06
N GLY A 65 6.77 12.42 1.85
CA GLY A 65 7.51 12.85 0.66
C GLY A 65 7.31 14.32 0.26
N LYS A 66 6.24 14.99 0.73
CA LYS A 66 6.04 16.43 0.49
C LYS A 66 6.75 17.33 1.50
N LYS A 67 7.05 16.84 2.71
CA LYS A 67 7.77 17.64 3.72
C LYS A 67 9.25 17.81 3.39
N ASP A 68 9.84 16.85 2.67
CA ASP A 68 11.28 16.86 2.37
C ASP A 68 11.67 17.77 1.19
N ASN A 69 10.71 18.20 0.35
CA ASN A 69 10.98 19.13 -0.77
C ASN A 69 11.16 20.60 -0.35
N ASN A 70 11.17 20.92 0.95
CA ASN A 70 11.34 22.29 1.48
C ASN A 70 12.68 22.55 2.19
N GLN A 71 13.66 21.65 2.05
CA GLN A 71 15.04 21.93 2.47
C GLN A 71 16.02 21.45 1.40
N LEU A 72 16.41 22.36 0.51
CA LEU A 72 17.72 22.30 -0.14
C LEU A 72 18.65 23.26 0.64
N PRO A 73 19.79 22.79 1.17
CA PRO A 73 20.80 23.71 1.70
C PRO A 73 21.36 24.56 0.56
N LYS A 74 21.58 25.85 0.87
CA LYS A 74 22.34 26.78 0.02
C LYS A 74 23.79 26.34 -0.10
#